data_AF-A0A9X9X2I5-F1
#
_entry.id   AF-A0A9X9X2I5-F1
#
_cell.length_a   1.000
_cell.length_b   1.000
_cell.length_c   1.000
_cell.angle_alpha   90.00
_cell.angle_beta   90.00
_cell.angle_gamma   90.00
#
_symmetry.space_group_name_H-M   'P 1'
#
loop_
_entity.id
_entity.type
_entity.pdbx_description
1 polymer ?
#
loop_
_entity_poly.entity_id
_entity_poly.type
_entity_poly.pdbx_seq_one_letter_code
_entity_poly.pdbx_strand_id
1 'polypeptide(L)'
;MRTALAGLGLVAALVAPGTAAAHWEYARWGMSPQQVVTASRGAVRALPAGERRPVPAARMEYRAAGEFRSGTLRLSVAFAFDARNGGLVCVSARADADQGPALRARLERLFGAPQERGRDPVTGMESYGWSRPDEIDLQLGPGQPTVLLHCARGV
;
A
#
# COMPACT_ATOMS: atom_id res chain seq x y z
N MET A 1 -36.50 50.73 -27.42
CA MET A 1 -35.92 49.53 -28.04
C MET A 1 -34.63 49.17 -27.31
N ARG A 2 -34.50 47.89 -26.92
CA ARG A 2 -33.29 47.15 -26.50
C ARG A 2 -32.77 47.34 -25.06
N THR A 3 -33.39 46.54 -24.19
CA THR A 3 -32.82 45.81 -23.06
C THR A 3 -31.38 45.33 -23.28
N ALA A 4 -30.48 45.56 -22.30
CA ALA A 4 -29.19 44.90 -22.20
C ALA A 4 -29.22 43.92 -21.01
N LEU A 5 -29.11 42.62 -21.33
CA LEU A 5 -29.16 41.50 -20.40
C LEU A 5 -27.87 41.40 -19.57
N ALA A 6 -28.04 41.25 -18.26
CA ALA A 6 -27.01 40.83 -17.33
C ALA A 6 -26.58 39.39 -17.64
N GLY A 7 -25.31 39.20 -18.04
CA GLY A 7 -24.69 37.88 -18.18
C GLY A 7 -24.01 37.49 -16.87
N LEU A 8 -24.70 36.71 -16.04
CA LEU A 8 -24.12 36.07 -14.85
C LEU A 8 -23.21 34.92 -15.32
N GLY A 9 -21.90 35.16 -15.40
CA GLY A 9 -20.91 34.13 -15.72
C GLY A 9 -20.73 33.17 -14.54
N LEU A 10 -21.37 32.00 -14.61
CA LEU A 10 -21.16 30.90 -13.69
C LEU A 10 -19.76 30.31 -13.92
N VAL A 11 -18.79 30.68 -13.08
CA VAL A 11 -17.46 30.05 -13.06
C VAL A 11 -17.61 28.67 -12.45
N ALA A 12 -17.75 27.66 -13.30
CA ALA A 12 -17.66 26.26 -12.90
C ALA A 12 -16.21 25.98 -12.45
N ALA A 13 -15.98 26.00 -11.13
CA ALA A 13 -14.74 25.54 -10.53
C ALA A 13 -14.58 24.05 -10.84
N LEU A 14 -13.79 23.75 -11.87
CA LEU A 14 -13.25 22.42 -12.13
C LEU A 14 -12.36 22.06 -10.93
N VAL A 15 -12.95 21.39 -9.94
CA VAL A 15 -12.20 20.66 -8.92
C VAL A 15 -11.50 19.52 -9.66
N ALA A 16 -10.28 19.78 -10.13
CA ALA A 16 -9.44 18.74 -10.65
C ALA A 16 -9.27 17.71 -9.52
N PRO A 17 -9.68 16.44 -9.70
CA PRO A 17 -9.37 15.41 -8.74
C PRO A 17 -7.85 15.33 -8.74
N GLY A 18 -7.23 15.87 -7.68
CA GLY A 18 -5.80 15.72 -7.48
C GLY A 18 -5.48 14.24 -7.68
N THR A 19 -4.54 13.93 -8.56
CA THR A 19 -3.97 12.60 -8.69
C THR A 19 -3.25 12.33 -7.38
N ALA A 20 -4.02 11.99 -6.35
CA ALA A 20 -3.48 11.50 -5.10
C ALA A 20 -2.73 10.24 -5.49
N ALA A 21 -1.40 10.33 -5.42
CA ALA A 21 -0.52 9.22 -5.66
C ALA A 21 -1.07 8.04 -4.87
N ALA A 22 -1.22 6.88 -5.53
CA ALA A 22 -1.48 5.68 -4.77
C ALA A 22 -0.30 5.48 -3.82
N HIS A 23 -0.59 5.29 -2.54
CA HIS A 23 0.45 5.02 -1.55
C HIS A 23 0.90 3.55 -1.67
N TRP A 24 -0.02 2.70 -2.15
CA TRP A 24 0.25 1.35 -2.59
C TRP A 24 -0.50 1.05 -3.89
N GLU A 25 0.17 1.04 -5.04
CA GLU A 25 -0.34 0.62 -6.36
C GLU A 25 -1.69 1.24 -6.80
N TYR A 26 -2.82 0.70 -6.35
CA TYR A 26 -4.18 1.21 -6.59
C TYR A 26 -4.89 1.73 -5.33
N ALA A 27 -4.29 1.53 -4.16
CA ALA A 27 -4.82 1.87 -2.85
C ALA A 27 -4.18 3.14 -2.26
N ARG A 28 -4.95 3.79 -1.39
CA ARG A 28 -4.52 4.98 -0.63
C ARG A 28 -4.82 4.77 0.84
N TRP A 29 -4.02 5.38 1.70
CA TRP A 29 -4.30 5.41 3.13
C TRP A 29 -5.68 6.01 3.41
N GLY A 30 -6.34 5.46 4.43
CA GLY A 30 -7.71 5.83 4.79
C GLY A 30 -8.81 5.16 3.96
N MET A 31 -8.49 4.45 2.87
CA MET A 31 -9.51 3.70 2.12
C MET A 31 -10.18 2.62 2.98
N SER A 32 -11.50 2.46 2.86
CA SER A 32 -12.22 1.34 3.48
C SER A 32 -11.90 0.01 2.78
N PRO A 33 -12.19 -1.15 3.41
CA PRO A 33 -12.02 -2.44 2.76
C PRO A 33 -12.74 -2.56 1.41
N GLN A 34 -13.97 -2.03 1.32
CA GLN A 34 -14.74 -2.02 0.07
C GLN A 34 -14.09 -1.15 -0.99
N GLN A 35 -13.57 0.02 -0.63
CA GLN A 35 -12.85 0.89 -1.57
C GLN A 35 -11.58 0.20 -2.11
N VAL A 36 -10.82 -0.50 -1.26
CA VAL A 36 -9.65 -1.28 -1.69
C VAL A 36 -10.06 -2.39 -2.66
N VAL A 37 -11.11 -3.15 -2.35
CA VAL A 37 -11.62 -4.21 -3.22
C VAL A 37 -12.04 -3.65 -4.57
N THR A 38 -12.82 -2.56 -4.60
CA THR A 38 -13.25 -1.92 -5.85
C THR A 38 -12.08 -1.37 -6.65
N ALA A 39 -11.13 -0.71 -5.99
CA ALA A 39 -9.92 -0.17 -6.64
C ALA A 39 -9.04 -1.27 -7.24
N SER A 40 -9.03 -2.46 -6.64
CA SER A 40 -8.24 -3.60 -7.12
C SER A 40 -8.76 -4.24 -8.41
N ARG A 41 -9.97 -3.88 -8.87
CA ARG A 41 -10.64 -4.48 -10.05
C ARG A 41 -10.69 -6.01 -10.01
N GLY A 42 -10.91 -6.58 -8.82
CA GLY A 42 -11.04 -8.02 -8.61
C GLY A 42 -9.75 -8.74 -8.20
N ALA A 43 -8.62 -8.05 -8.10
CA ALA A 43 -7.36 -8.64 -7.62
C ALA A 43 -7.36 -8.91 -6.10
N VAL A 44 -8.20 -8.21 -5.35
CA VAL A 44 -8.36 -8.32 -3.89
C VAL A 44 -9.81 -8.58 -3.52
N ARG A 45 -10.02 -9.42 -2.51
CA ARG A 45 -11.32 -9.66 -1.89
C ARG A 45 -11.32 -9.23 -0.43
N ALA A 46 -12.51 -8.93 0.09
CA ALA A 46 -12.70 -8.83 1.52
C ALA A 46 -12.52 -10.21 2.19
N LEU A 47 -11.93 -10.21 3.37
CA LEU A 47 -11.79 -11.40 4.20
C LEU A 47 -13.07 -11.60 5.03
N PRO A 48 -13.66 -12.81 5.02
CA PRO A 48 -14.71 -13.16 5.96
C PRO A 48 -14.17 -13.14 7.39
N ALA A 49 -15.06 -13.02 8.39
CA ALA A 49 -14.67 -12.83 9.78
C ALA A 49 -13.65 -13.87 10.30
N GLY A 50 -13.79 -15.15 9.93
CA GLY A 50 -12.88 -16.22 10.34
C GLY A 50 -11.48 -16.18 9.71
N GLU A 51 -11.28 -15.38 8.66
CA GLU A 51 -9.97 -15.20 8.01
C GLU A 51 -9.30 -13.88 8.38
N ARG A 52 -10.01 -12.99 9.09
CA ARG A 52 -9.45 -11.73 9.55
C ARG A 52 -8.42 -11.98 10.63
N ARG A 53 -7.34 -11.21 10.60
CA ARG A 53 -6.23 -11.36 11.54
C ARG A 53 -6.04 -10.04 12.29
N PRO A 54 -6.45 -9.97 13.57
CA PRO A 54 -6.19 -8.79 14.39
C PRO A 54 -4.71 -8.71 14.74
N VAL A 55 -4.20 -7.48 14.81
CA VAL A 55 -2.86 -7.15 15.32
C VAL A 55 -3.04 -6.12 16.44
N PRO A 56 -3.39 -6.57 17.67
CA PRO A 56 -3.78 -5.66 18.75
C PRO A 56 -2.69 -4.65 19.12
N ALA A 57 -1.42 -5.06 19.07
CA ALA A 57 -0.28 -4.20 19.38
C ALA A 57 -0.19 -2.96 18.48
N ALA A 58 -0.64 -3.07 17.22
CA ALA A 58 -0.66 -1.98 16.23
C ALA A 58 -2.09 -1.46 15.97
N ARG A 59 -3.07 -1.87 16.78
CA ARG A 59 -4.49 -1.47 16.66
C ARG A 59 -5.05 -1.58 15.23
N MET A 60 -4.67 -2.64 14.51
CA MET A 60 -5.10 -2.87 13.14
C MET A 60 -5.62 -4.30 12.94
N GLU A 61 -6.37 -4.52 11.87
CA GLU A 61 -6.89 -5.82 11.48
C GLU A 61 -6.74 -6.02 9.97
N TYR A 62 -6.21 -7.17 9.54
CA TYR A 62 -6.23 -7.55 8.13
C TYR A 62 -7.65 -7.93 7.72
N ARG A 63 -8.21 -7.19 6.75
CA ARG A 63 -9.61 -7.35 6.31
C ARG A 63 -9.80 -7.56 4.82
N ALA A 64 -8.73 -7.45 4.03
CA ALA A 64 -8.76 -7.75 2.61
C ALA A 64 -7.43 -8.39 2.20
N ALA A 65 -7.47 -9.29 1.23
CA ALA A 65 -6.28 -9.95 0.69
C ALA A 65 -6.48 -10.37 -0.76
N GLY A 66 -5.37 -10.62 -1.45
CA GLY A 66 -5.37 -11.05 -2.84
C GLY A 66 -3.97 -11.15 -3.40
N GLU A 67 -3.86 -11.01 -4.72
CA GLU A 67 -2.61 -11.12 -5.45
C GLU A 67 -2.32 -9.82 -6.18
N PHE A 68 -1.07 -9.38 -6.12
CA PHE A 68 -0.56 -8.28 -6.93
C PHE A 68 0.43 -8.81 -7.97
N ARG A 69 0.28 -8.34 -9.20
CA ARG A 69 1.14 -8.73 -10.33
C ARG A 69 1.65 -7.49 -11.04
N SER A 70 2.96 -7.42 -11.25
CA SER A 70 3.59 -6.35 -12.03
C SER A 70 4.88 -6.83 -12.67
N GLY A 71 4.89 -6.96 -13.99
CA GLY A 71 5.99 -7.58 -14.72
C GLY A 71 6.20 -9.02 -14.25
N THR A 72 7.39 -9.30 -13.72
CA THR A 72 7.74 -10.61 -13.15
C THR A 72 7.33 -10.79 -11.69
N LEU A 73 6.95 -9.71 -10.99
CA LEU A 73 6.55 -9.77 -9.60
C LEU A 73 5.16 -10.39 -9.43
N ARG A 74 5.06 -11.32 -8.49
CA ARG A 74 3.85 -11.99 -8.03
C ARG A 74 3.86 -11.97 -6.50
N LEU A 75 3.01 -11.14 -5.92
CA LEU A 75 2.97 -10.91 -4.48
C LEU A 75 1.61 -11.33 -3.92
N SER A 76 1.62 -12.16 -2.88
CA SER A 76 0.44 -12.32 -2.03
C SER A 76 0.34 -11.11 -1.11
N VAL A 77 -0.74 -10.35 -1.20
CA VAL A 77 -0.94 -9.09 -0.48
C VAL A 77 -2.09 -9.19 0.51
N ALA A 78 -1.92 -8.56 1.68
CA ALA A 78 -2.98 -8.39 2.66
C ALA A 78 -2.99 -6.95 3.18
N PHE A 79 -4.18 -6.42 3.37
CA PHE A 79 -4.45 -5.03 3.69
C PHE A 79 -4.95 -4.95 5.13
N ALA A 80 -4.25 -4.19 5.97
CA ALA A 80 -4.59 -3.95 7.35
C ALA A 80 -5.23 -2.57 7.52
N PHE A 81 -6.30 -2.53 8.29
CA PHE A 81 -7.13 -1.36 8.50
C PHE A 81 -7.11 -0.99 9.98
N ASP A 82 -7.09 0.31 10.28
CA ASP A 82 -7.13 0.82 11.65
C ASP A 82 -8.44 0.39 12.33
N ALA A 83 -8.32 -0.16 13.53
CA ALA A 83 -9.47 -0.72 14.26
C ALA A 83 -10.42 0.34 14.82
N ARG A 84 -10.02 1.62 14.86
CA ARG A 84 -10.81 2.75 15.37
C ARG A 84 -11.66 3.37 14.27
N ASN A 85 -11.07 3.65 13.11
CA ASN A 85 -11.74 4.36 12.01
C ASN A 85 -12.01 3.51 10.76
N GLY A 86 -11.44 2.30 10.68
CA GLY A 86 -11.65 1.37 9.57
C GLY A 86 -10.91 1.70 8.28
N GLY A 87 -10.05 2.72 8.26
CA GLY A 87 -9.26 3.13 7.11
C GLY A 87 -8.01 2.28 6.92
N LEU A 88 -7.58 2.11 5.67
CA LEU A 88 -6.35 1.39 5.30
C LEU A 88 -5.14 2.10 5.91
N VAL A 89 -4.28 1.33 6.57
CA VAL A 89 -3.06 1.86 7.20
C VAL A 89 -1.79 1.10 6.86
N CYS A 90 -1.89 -0.18 6.50
CA CYS A 90 -0.73 -0.97 6.10
C CYS A 90 -1.09 -1.99 5.02
N VAL A 91 -0.09 -2.32 4.21
CA VAL A 91 -0.11 -3.46 3.28
C VAL A 91 1.07 -4.36 3.61
N SER A 92 0.79 -5.63 3.87
CA SER A 92 1.82 -6.66 3.90
C SER A 92 1.85 -7.37 2.55
N ALA A 93 3.03 -7.62 2.01
CA ALA A 93 3.22 -8.43 0.82
C ALA A 93 4.23 -9.55 1.08
N ARG A 94 4.00 -10.71 0.46
CA ARG A 94 4.92 -11.84 0.45
C ARG A 94 5.23 -12.24 -0.98
N ALA A 95 6.49 -12.52 -1.27
CA ALA A 95 6.93 -13.05 -2.56
C ALA A 95 7.84 -14.26 -2.33
N ASP A 96 8.05 -15.04 -3.38
CA ASP A 96 9.08 -16.08 -3.36
C ASP A 96 10.47 -15.46 -3.19
N ALA A 97 11.42 -16.26 -2.69
CA ALA A 97 12.76 -15.80 -2.36
C ALA A 97 13.50 -15.19 -3.56
N ASP A 98 13.33 -15.78 -4.75
CA ASP A 98 13.96 -15.35 -6.01
C ASP A 98 13.45 -13.99 -6.51
N GLN A 99 12.26 -13.58 -6.07
CA GLN A 99 11.67 -12.28 -6.43
C GLN A 99 12.19 -11.12 -5.56
N GLY A 100 12.89 -11.42 -4.46
CA GLY A 100 13.38 -10.43 -3.50
C GLY A 100 14.23 -9.31 -4.12
N PRO A 101 15.25 -9.62 -4.93
CA PRO A 101 16.06 -8.60 -5.60
C PRO A 101 15.24 -7.69 -6.53
N ALA A 102 14.28 -8.26 -7.26
CA ALA A 102 13.40 -7.50 -8.16
C ALA A 102 12.45 -6.57 -7.38
N LEU A 103 11.93 -7.04 -6.24
CA LEU A 103 11.09 -6.25 -5.35
C LEU A 103 11.89 -5.10 -4.70
N ARG A 104 13.10 -5.37 -4.20
CA ARG A 104 14.01 -4.32 -3.69
C ARG A 104 14.27 -3.26 -4.75
N ALA A 105 14.66 -3.67 -5.96
CA ALA A 105 14.93 -2.74 -7.05
C ALA A 105 13.68 -1.91 -7.45
N ARG A 106 12.47 -2.48 -7.33
CA ARG A 106 11.22 -1.74 -7.52
C ARG A 106 11.06 -0.66 -6.45
N LEU A 107 11.21 -1.01 -5.18
CA LEU A 107 11.10 -0.05 -4.08
C LEU A 107 12.12 1.06 -4.19
N GLU A 108 13.37 0.74 -4.56
CA GLU A 108 14.41 1.75 -4.78
C GLU A 108 14.09 2.72 -5.91
N ARG A 109 13.43 2.27 -6.99
CA ARG A 109 12.95 3.17 -8.06
C ARG A 109 11.81 4.08 -7.62
N LEU A 110 10.94 3.63 -6.73
CA LEU A 110 9.76 4.37 -6.29
C LEU A 110 10.06 5.34 -5.15
N PHE A 111 10.91 4.93 -4.21
CA PHE A 111 11.15 5.63 -2.94
C PHE A 111 12.59 6.09 -2.75
N GLY A 112 13.48 5.83 -3.73
CA GLY A 112 14.91 6.07 -3.61
C GLY A 112 15.61 5.01 -2.75
N ALA A 113 16.87 5.26 -2.39
CA ALA A 113 17.63 4.32 -1.58
C ALA A 113 17.05 4.18 -0.14
N PRO A 114 17.04 2.97 0.45
CA PRO A 114 16.64 2.77 1.84
C PRO A 114 17.57 3.52 2.78
N GLN A 115 16.98 4.09 3.84
CA GLN A 115 17.71 4.79 4.90
C GLN A 115 18.36 3.82 5.89
N GLU A 116 17.76 2.65 6.06
CA GLU A 116 18.25 1.61 6.96
C GLU A 116 18.60 0.35 6.16
N ARG A 117 19.73 -0.27 6.49
CA ARG A 117 20.18 -1.54 5.92
C ARG A 117 20.76 -2.40 7.04
N GLY A 118 20.29 -3.62 7.15
CA GLY A 118 20.80 -4.60 8.09
C GLY A 118 21.12 -5.92 7.41
N ARG A 119 22.06 -6.67 7.99
CA ARG A 119 22.26 -8.08 7.66
C ARG A 119 22.54 -8.84 8.95
N ASP A 120 21.73 -9.84 9.22
CA ASP A 120 21.97 -10.79 10.30
C ASP A 120 23.09 -11.77 9.89
N PRO A 121 24.19 -11.85 10.65
CA PRO A 121 25.36 -12.65 10.27
C PRO A 121 25.15 -14.15 10.41
N VAL A 122 24.14 -14.61 11.15
CA VAL A 122 23.86 -16.03 11.40
C VAL A 122 22.94 -16.60 10.33
N THR A 123 21.87 -15.87 10.02
CA THR A 123 20.81 -16.29 9.11
C THR A 123 21.02 -15.77 7.68
N GLY A 124 21.87 -14.75 7.51
CA GLY A 124 22.02 -14.04 6.24
C GLY A 124 20.80 -13.20 5.86
N MET A 125 19.85 -12.99 6.78
CA MET A 125 18.67 -12.17 6.54
C MET A 125 19.07 -10.71 6.37
N GLU A 126 18.62 -10.10 5.29
CA GLU A 126 18.82 -8.69 5.00
C GLU A 126 17.54 -7.91 5.28
N SER A 127 17.68 -6.75 5.91
CA SER A 127 16.60 -5.80 6.15
C SER A 127 16.88 -4.48 5.43
N TYR A 128 15.83 -3.87 4.89
CA TYR A 128 15.88 -2.57 4.24
C TYR A 128 14.70 -1.73 4.72
N GLY A 129 14.99 -0.53 5.22
CA GLY A 129 13.99 0.39 5.77
C GLY A 129 13.90 1.70 5.00
N TRP A 130 12.68 2.14 4.69
CA TRP A 130 12.35 3.50 4.27
C TRP A 130 11.40 4.14 5.29
N SER A 131 11.61 5.42 5.59
CA SER A 131 10.81 6.18 6.58
C SER A 131 10.08 7.40 6.00
N ARG A 132 10.26 7.66 4.69
CA ARG A 132 9.59 8.74 3.95
C ARG A 132 9.27 8.31 2.52
N PRO A 133 8.10 8.70 1.97
CA PRO A 133 6.99 9.38 2.65
C PRO A 133 6.23 8.46 3.64
N ASP A 134 6.34 7.15 3.44
CA ASP A 134 5.72 6.08 4.22
C ASP A 134 6.78 5.29 5.00
N GLU A 135 6.33 4.38 5.88
CA GLU A 135 7.19 3.43 6.58
C GLU A 135 7.18 2.10 5.84
N ILE A 136 8.34 1.68 5.33
CA ILE A 136 8.48 0.49 4.48
C ILE A 136 9.61 -0.37 5.02
N ASP A 137 9.31 -1.61 5.37
CA ASP A 137 10.27 -2.63 5.78
C ASP A 137 10.27 -3.78 4.77
N LEU A 138 11.44 -4.07 4.21
CA LEU A 138 11.67 -5.22 3.34
C LEU A 138 12.64 -6.18 4.01
N GLN A 139 12.26 -7.46 4.09
CA GLN A 139 13.11 -8.54 4.58
C GLN A 139 13.35 -9.56 3.47
N LEU A 140 14.62 -9.84 3.21
CA LEU A 140 15.11 -10.82 2.23
C LEU A 140 15.97 -11.85 2.95
N GLY A 141 15.95 -13.12 2.55
CA GLY A 141 16.84 -14.11 3.15
C GLY A 141 17.02 -15.36 2.28
N PRO A 142 18.14 -16.09 2.42
CA PRO A 142 18.39 -17.30 1.66
C PRO A 142 17.30 -18.36 1.89
N GLY A 143 16.63 -18.78 0.82
CA GLY A 143 15.57 -19.80 0.88
C GLY A 143 14.31 -19.40 1.68
N GLN A 144 14.22 -18.14 2.13
CA GLN A 144 13.06 -17.62 2.84
C GLN A 144 12.24 -16.73 1.92
N PRO A 145 10.90 -16.79 1.97
CA PRO A 145 10.08 -15.88 1.21
C PRO A 145 10.37 -14.43 1.60
N THR A 146 10.37 -13.57 0.59
CA THR A 146 10.51 -12.13 0.79
C THR A 146 9.28 -11.60 1.50
N VAL A 147 9.47 -10.77 2.52
CA VAL A 147 8.39 -10.11 3.25
C VAL A 147 8.55 -8.61 3.12
N LEU A 148 7.46 -7.93 2.82
CA LEU A 148 7.36 -6.48 2.75
C LEU A 148 6.22 -6.02 3.65
N LEU A 149 6.47 -4.99 4.45
CA LEU A 149 5.45 -4.21 5.14
C LEU A 149 5.55 -2.77 4.65
N HIS A 150 4.42 -2.21 4.21
CA HIS A 150 4.33 -0.82 3.76
C HIS A 150 3.16 -0.17 4.48
N CYS A 151 3.46 0.74 5.40
CA CYS A 151 2.51 1.41 6.26
C CYS A 151 2.48 2.92 6.00
N ALA A 152 1.31 3.53 6.24
CA ALA A 152 1.22 4.96 6.44
C ALA A 152 2.17 5.40 7.56
N ARG A 153 2.62 6.64 7.54
CA ARG A 153 3.48 7.14 8.61
C ARG A 153 2.69 7.29 9.93
N GLY A 154 3.28 6.86 11.05
CA GLY A 154 2.73 7.09 12.39
C GLY A 154 1.50 6.26 12.76
N VAL A 155 1.38 5.05 12.22
CA VAL A 155 0.30 4.09 12.56
C VAL A 155 0.47 3.55 13.98
#